data_AF-A0A1H6AD35-F1
#
_entry.id   AF-A0A1H6AD35-F1
#
_cell.length_a   1.000
_cell.length_b   1.000
_cell.length_c   1.000
_cell.angle_alpha   90.00
_cell.angle_beta   90.00
_cell.angle_gamma   90.00
#
_symmetry.space_group_name_H-M   'P 1'
#
loop_
_entity.id
_entity.type
_entity.pdbx_description
1 polymer ?
#
loop_
_entity_poly.entity_id
_entity_poly.type
_entity_poly.pdbx_seq_one_letter_code
_entity_poly.pdbx_strand_id
1 'polypeptide(L)'
;MTHSTVIRRRPNRPLLLDLFACAGAIGTGYHRAGFDVHGVDIVNRPNNPFRLTVADALDHLASLIDTGEIGRYAFVHASPPCQDKCALTVGTNRSRGWGGTHTDLVAPTRALLERTGLPYVIEQPNGRAEIRKDITLCGEMFGLGVIRHRNFELGHWSADRPRHKAHRGRVRGWRHGEFHDGPYVAAYGNGGGKPTVSELQAAMGITWTDVREELTEAVPPAFGEWLGRSFLACTMEAAA
;
A
#
# COMPACT_ATOMS: atom_id res chain seq x y z
N MET A 1 -34.03 23.44 -34.13
CA MET A 1 -33.95 22.36 -33.12
C MET A 1 -32.53 22.32 -32.60
N THR A 2 -32.29 22.86 -31.40
CA THR A 2 -30.98 22.83 -30.75
C THR A 2 -30.90 21.56 -29.90
N HIS A 3 -30.14 20.57 -30.35
CA HIS A 3 -29.84 19.40 -29.53
C HIS A 3 -28.93 19.82 -28.38
N SER A 4 -29.44 19.75 -27.16
CA SER A 4 -28.65 19.93 -25.94
C SER A 4 -27.78 18.69 -25.75
N THR A 5 -26.51 18.78 -26.11
CA THR A 5 -25.52 17.74 -25.82
C THR A 5 -25.25 17.75 -24.32
N VAL A 6 -25.73 16.72 -23.62
CA VAL A 6 -25.36 16.48 -22.22
C VAL A 6 -23.88 16.11 -22.19
N ILE A 7 -23.02 17.09 -21.92
CA ILE A 7 -21.62 16.84 -21.55
C ILE A 7 -21.66 16.14 -20.19
N ARG A 8 -21.60 14.80 -20.19
CA ARG A 8 -21.32 14.03 -18.97
C ARG A 8 -19.92 14.43 -18.50
N ARG A 9 -19.83 15.39 -17.58
CA ARG A 9 -18.62 15.57 -16.77
C ARG A 9 -18.37 14.22 -16.08
N ARG A 10 -17.22 13.59 -16.34
CA ARG A 10 -16.81 12.46 -15.50
C ARG A 10 -16.82 12.97 -14.06
N PRO A 11 -17.42 12.26 -13.09
CA PRO A 11 -17.28 12.65 -11.70
C PRO A 11 -15.78 12.75 -11.40
N ASN A 12 -15.35 13.83 -10.76
CA ASN A 12 -13.96 13.98 -10.33
C ASN A 12 -13.61 12.76 -9.46
N ARG A 13 -12.45 12.17 -9.75
CA ARG A 13 -11.96 11.01 -9.01
C ARG A 13 -11.72 11.43 -7.55
N PRO A 14 -12.17 10.67 -6.55
CA PRO A 14 -11.89 10.99 -5.15
C PRO A 14 -10.37 10.98 -4.91
N LEU A 15 -9.88 11.94 -4.14
CA LEU A 15 -8.46 12.05 -3.81
C LEU A 15 -8.12 11.13 -2.63
N LEU A 16 -7.04 10.36 -2.79
CA LEU A 16 -6.49 9.45 -1.79
C LEU A 16 -5.10 9.91 -1.35
N LEU A 17 -4.87 9.93 -0.04
CA LEU A 17 -3.56 10.17 0.56
C LEU A 17 -2.85 8.83 0.80
N ASP A 18 -1.69 8.61 0.18
CA ASP A 18 -0.86 7.41 0.36
C ASP A 18 0.36 7.78 1.22
N LEU A 19 0.33 7.45 2.50
CA LEU A 19 1.40 7.70 3.45
C LEU A 19 2.42 6.56 3.42
N PHE A 20 3.71 6.93 3.47
CA PHE A 20 4.84 5.99 3.29
C PHE A 20 4.86 5.39 1.87
N ALA A 21 4.57 6.23 0.87
CA ALA A 21 4.19 5.81 -0.48
C ALA A 21 5.26 5.02 -1.23
N CYS A 22 6.54 5.16 -0.88
CA CYS A 22 7.67 4.55 -1.58
C CYS A 22 7.53 4.71 -3.12
N ALA A 23 7.72 3.64 -3.89
CA ALA A 23 7.59 3.65 -5.34
C ALA A 23 6.13 3.68 -5.86
N GLY A 24 5.12 3.87 -5.00
CA GLY A 24 3.72 4.05 -5.41
C GLY A 24 3.03 2.77 -5.88
N ALA A 25 3.46 1.59 -5.43
CA ALA A 25 2.88 0.31 -5.84
C ALA A 25 1.42 0.15 -5.40
N ILE A 26 1.11 0.38 -4.13
CA ILE A 26 -0.28 0.29 -3.70
C ILE A 26 -1.12 1.47 -4.21
N GLY A 27 -0.54 2.67 -4.26
CA GLY A 27 -1.11 3.84 -4.94
C GLY A 27 -1.54 3.53 -6.38
N THR A 28 -0.76 2.76 -7.12
CA THR A 28 -1.14 2.32 -8.48
C THR A 28 -2.39 1.46 -8.50
N GLY A 29 -2.57 0.64 -7.47
CA GLY A 29 -3.82 -0.09 -7.26
C GLY A 29 -5.01 0.84 -7.06
N TYR A 30 -4.89 1.80 -6.14
CA TYR A 30 -5.94 2.79 -5.91
C TYR A 30 -6.23 3.64 -7.16
N HIS A 31 -5.20 3.98 -7.93
CA HIS A 31 -5.38 4.63 -9.22
C HIS A 31 -6.11 3.72 -10.23
N ARG A 32 -5.93 2.41 -10.22
CA ARG A 32 -6.73 1.51 -11.07
C ARG A 32 -8.18 1.40 -10.57
N ALA A 33 -8.41 1.54 -9.27
CA ALA A 33 -9.74 1.52 -8.67
C ALA A 33 -10.56 2.79 -8.92
N GLY A 34 -9.93 3.91 -9.29
CA GLY A 34 -10.64 5.15 -9.62
C GLY A 34 -10.26 6.38 -8.78
N PHE A 35 -9.21 6.31 -7.95
CA PHE A 35 -8.75 7.45 -7.13
C PHE A 35 -7.68 8.30 -7.82
N ASP A 36 -7.66 9.60 -7.56
CA ASP A 36 -6.45 10.38 -7.76
C ASP A 36 -5.57 10.21 -6.54
N VAL A 37 -4.27 9.95 -6.72
CA VAL A 37 -3.37 9.55 -5.65
C VAL A 37 -2.36 10.65 -5.36
N HIS A 38 -2.20 10.97 -4.08
CA HIS A 38 -1.15 11.83 -3.57
C HIS A 38 -0.31 11.06 -2.56
N GLY A 39 0.94 10.77 -2.92
CA GLY A 39 1.90 10.11 -2.06
C GLY A 39 2.63 11.06 -1.12
N VAL A 40 3.03 10.55 0.04
CA VAL A 40 3.96 11.20 0.97
C VAL A 40 5.05 10.20 1.34
N ASP A 41 6.31 10.60 1.17
CA ASP A 41 7.47 9.79 1.55
C ASP A 41 8.60 10.70 2.03
N ILE A 42 9.41 10.24 2.98
CA ILE A 42 10.53 11.04 3.51
C ILE A 42 11.70 11.12 2.52
N VAL A 43 11.77 10.16 1.59
CA VAL A 43 12.77 10.12 0.52
C VAL A 43 12.12 10.58 -0.77
N ASN A 44 12.88 11.30 -1.60
CA ASN A 44 12.44 11.57 -2.97
C ASN A 44 12.36 10.25 -3.76
N ARG A 45 11.17 9.90 -4.27
CA ARG A 45 10.91 8.65 -5.01
C ARG A 45 10.68 8.95 -6.49
N PRO A 46 11.75 9.10 -7.30
CA PRO A 46 11.62 9.50 -8.70
C PRO A 46 10.81 8.49 -9.54
N ASN A 47 10.77 7.22 -9.12
CA ASN A 47 9.99 6.18 -9.79
C ASN A 47 8.51 6.16 -9.36
N ASN A 48 8.11 6.89 -8.32
CA ASN A 48 6.70 6.95 -7.95
C ASN A 48 5.93 7.73 -9.04
N PRO A 49 4.90 7.13 -9.68
CA PRO A 49 4.23 7.75 -10.83
C PRO A 49 3.21 8.83 -10.43
N PHE A 50 3.04 9.13 -9.14
CA PHE A 50 2.02 10.05 -8.63
C PHE A 50 2.63 11.36 -8.13
N ARG A 51 1.74 12.33 -7.87
CA ARG A 51 2.11 13.51 -7.09
C ARG A 51 2.70 13.03 -5.76
N LEU A 52 3.91 13.48 -5.45
CA LEU A 52 4.62 13.11 -4.23
C LEU A 52 5.02 14.37 -3.46
N THR A 53 4.68 14.40 -2.17
CA THR A 53 5.24 15.36 -1.23
C THR A 53 6.39 14.69 -0.48
N VAL A 54 7.60 15.26 -0.56
CA VAL A 54 8.75 14.77 0.19
C VAL A 54 8.73 15.36 1.59
N ALA A 55 8.27 14.57 2.56
CA ALA A 55 8.11 14.97 3.95
C ALA A 55 8.03 13.74 4.86
N ASP A 56 8.23 13.94 6.16
CA ASP A 56 7.81 12.93 7.15
C ASP A 56 6.28 12.75 7.07
N ALA A 57 5.83 11.50 7.01
CA ALA A 57 4.42 11.18 6.78
C ALA A 57 3.52 11.59 7.96
N LEU A 58 3.99 11.46 9.20
CA LEU A 58 3.22 11.80 10.39
C LEU A 58 3.16 13.31 10.59
N ASP A 59 4.28 14.02 10.36
CA ASP A 59 4.30 15.48 10.41
C ASP A 59 3.43 16.09 9.29
N HIS A 60 3.48 15.53 8.08
CA HIS A 60 2.62 15.97 6.99
C HIS A 60 1.13 15.73 7.31
N LEU A 61 0.78 14.53 7.81
CA LEU A 61 -0.60 14.23 8.19
C LEU A 61 -1.09 15.16 9.31
N ALA A 62 -0.26 15.40 10.33
CA ALA A 62 -0.59 16.34 11.41
C ALA A 62 -0.84 17.76 10.87
N SER A 63 0.00 18.25 9.96
CA SER A 63 -0.17 19.55 9.33
C SER A 63 -1.48 19.63 8.52
N LEU A 64 -1.84 18.58 7.77
CA LEU A 64 -3.12 18.53 7.05
C LEU A 64 -4.32 18.56 8.00
N ILE A 65 -4.23 17.91 9.16
CA ILE A 65 -5.27 17.95 10.20
C ILE A 65 -5.38 19.37 10.77
N ASP A 66 -4.25 19.96 11.20
CA ASP A 66 -4.23 21.25 11.88
C ASP A 66 -4.69 22.41 10.97
N THR A 67 -4.43 22.31 9.67
CA THR A 67 -4.87 23.29 8.65
C THR A 67 -6.28 23.03 8.11
N GLY A 68 -6.87 21.86 8.40
CA GLY A 68 -8.14 21.42 7.82
C GLY A 68 -8.06 20.95 6.37
N GLU A 69 -6.88 21.01 5.73
CA GLU A 69 -6.68 20.51 4.36
C GLU A 69 -6.90 19.01 4.23
N ILE A 70 -6.89 18.24 5.33
CA ILE A 70 -7.23 16.82 5.34
C ILE A 70 -8.62 16.55 4.74
N GLY A 71 -9.57 17.48 4.86
CA GLY A 71 -10.93 17.34 4.33
C GLY A 71 -11.04 17.25 2.80
N ARG A 72 -9.96 17.51 2.05
CA ARG A 72 -9.93 17.32 0.59
C ARG A 72 -9.77 15.85 0.17
N TYR A 73 -9.35 14.98 1.09
CA TYR A 73 -9.15 13.56 0.83
C TYR A 73 -10.40 12.78 1.22
N ALA A 74 -10.75 11.78 0.42
CA ALA A 74 -11.84 10.86 0.72
C ALA A 74 -11.38 9.66 1.54
N PHE A 75 -10.08 9.35 1.50
CA PHE A 75 -9.53 8.09 1.98
C PHE A 75 -8.02 8.23 2.25
N VAL A 76 -7.53 7.58 3.30
CA VAL A 76 -6.09 7.53 3.62
C VAL A 76 -5.58 6.09 3.62
N HIS A 77 -4.52 5.82 2.88
CA HIS A 77 -3.74 4.59 3.01
C HIS A 77 -2.43 4.90 3.77
N ALA A 78 -2.02 3.99 4.66
CA ALA A 78 -0.73 4.09 5.32
C ALA A 78 -0.03 2.72 5.39
N SER A 79 1.22 2.67 4.95
CA SER A 79 2.11 1.50 5.07
C SER A 79 3.34 1.82 5.94
N PRO A 80 3.17 2.08 7.26
CA PRO A 80 4.29 2.48 8.11
C PRO A 80 5.41 1.41 8.12
N PRO A 81 6.69 1.80 8.25
CA PRO A 81 7.80 0.87 8.24
C PRO A 81 7.71 -0.14 9.40
N CYS A 82 7.99 -1.41 9.09
CA CYS A 82 7.94 -2.50 10.06
C CYS A 82 9.26 -2.60 10.87
N GLN A 83 9.15 -2.90 12.16
CA GLN A 83 10.28 -2.97 13.13
C GLN A 83 11.44 -3.86 12.67
N ASP A 84 11.17 -4.94 11.94
CA ASP A 84 12.17 -6.00 11.77
C ASP A 84 13.18 -5.75 10.63
N LYS A 85 12.86 -5.01 9.56
CA LYS A 85 13.71 -5.00 8.33
C LYS A 85 13.62 -3.78 7.40
N CYS A 86 13.14 -2.62 7.85
CA CYS A 86 13.16 -1.45 6.95
C CYS A 86 14.60 -0.99 6.67
N ALA A 87 15.14 -1.41 5.53
CA ALA A 87 16.38 -0.91 4.94
C ALA A 87 16.21 0.51 4.36
N LEU A 88 14.97 0.97 4.18
CA LEU A 88 14.63 2.34 3.83
C LEU A 88 14.49 3.16 5.11
N THR A 89 15.37 4.15 5.21
CA THR A 89 15.67 5.04 6.33
C THR A 89 14.48 5.36 7.23
N VAL A 90 14.59 4.95 8.49
CA VAL A 90 13.74 5.42 9.59
C VAL A 90 13.98 6.93 9.74
N GLY A 91 12.96 7.74 9.45
CA GLY A 91 12.99 9.18 9.69
C GLY A 91 13.28 9.49 11.16
N THR A 92 14.15 10.47 11.41
CA THR A 92 14.52 10.87 12.77
C THR A 92 13.40 11.70 13.39
N ASN A 93 12.50 11.05 14.11
CA ASN A 93 11.45 11.61 14.98
C ASN A 93 12.00 12.41 16.19
N ARG A 94 13.01 13.26 15.99
CA ARG A 94 13.69 13.99 17.06
C ARG A 94 12.93 15.23 17.53
N SER A 95 12.15 15.86 16.65
CA SER A 95 11.42 17.12 16.92
C SER A 95 10.26 16.95 17.91
N ARG A 96 9.69 15.74 18.02
CA ARG A 96 8.54 15.44 18.89
C ARG A 96 8.85 14.48 20.05
N GLY A 97 10.11 14.03 20.18
CA GLY A 97 10.52 13.07 21.22
C GLY A 97 10.23 11.60 20.90
N TRP A 98 9.88 11.26 19.65
CA TRP A 98 9.52 9.89 19.23
C TRP A 98 10.72 9.14 18.64
N GLY A 99 11.91 9.23 19.25
CA GLY A 99 13.16 8.72 18.69
C GLY A 99 13.85 7.67 19.58
N GLY A 100 13.78 6.40 19.19
CA GLY A 100 14.56 5.29 19.76
C GLY A 100 14.75 4.17 18.73
N THR A 101 15.70 3.27 18.99
CA THR A 101 16.01 2.09 18.15
C THR A 101 14.75 1.23 17.95
N HIS A 102 14.30 1.14 16.69
CA HIS A 102 13.08 0.47 16.21
C HIS A 102 11.74 1.07 16.73
N THR A 103 11.43 2.29 16.29
CA THR A 103 10.12 2.91 16.55
C THR A 103 9.00 2.14 15.83
N ASP A 104 8.04 1.61 16.59
CA ASP A 104 6.74 1.19 16.05
C ASP A 104 5.99 2.43 15.54
N LEU A 105 5.87 2.57 14.22
CA LEU A 105 5.10 3.66 13.64
C LEU A 105 3.62 3.33 13.45
N VAL A 106 3.16 2.11 13.71
CA VAL A 106 1.75 1.74 13.57
C VAL A 106 0.89 2.48 14.59
N ALA A 107 1.27 2.47 15.87
CA ALA A 107 0.52 3.15 16.93
C ALA A 107 0.37 4.67 16.70
N PRO A 108 1.45 5.45 16.44
CA PRO A 108 1.31 6.88 16.14
C PRO A 108 0.57 7.14 14.82
N THR A 109 0.77 6.30 13.79
CA THR A 109 0.01 6.41 12.53
C THR A 109 -1.48 6.29 12.81
N ARG A 110 -1.89 5.24 13.53
CA ARG A 110 -3.29 5.02 13.91
C ARG A 110 -3.86 6.20 14.69
N ALA A 111 -3.15 6.70 15.69
CA ALA A 111 -3.61 7.83 16.50
C ALA A 111 -3.87 9.10 15.66
N LEU A 112 -3.04 9.38 14.65
CA LEU A 112 -3.30 10.49 13.73
C LEU A 112 -4.44 10.19 12.76
N LEU A 113 -4.53 8.97 12.23
CA LEU A 113 -5.61 8.57 11.32
C LEU A 113 -6.99 8.70 11.98
N GLU A 114 -7.13 8.29 13.25
CA GLU A 114 -8.37 8.49 14.02
C GLU A 114 -8.75 9.97 14.15
N ARG A 115 -7.76 10.86 14.30
CA ARG A 115 -8.00 12.32 14.37
C ARG A 115 -8.46 12.92 13.04
N THR A 116 -8.23 12.24 11.90
CA THR A 116 -8.71 12.72 10.61
C THR A 116 -10.22 12.63 10.47
N GLY A 117 -10.85 11.65 11.14
CA GLY A 117 -12.26 11.27 10.92
C GLY A 117 -12.54 10.68 9.53
N LEU A 118 -11.52 10.47 8.70
CA LEU A 118 -11.65 9.90 7.35
C LEU A 118 -11.50 8.38 7.38
N PRO A 119 -12.19 7.66 6.48
CA PRO A 119 -11.90 6.26 6.24
C PRO A 119 -10.41 6.03 5.93
N TYR A 120 -9.84 5.01 6.57
CA TYR A 120 -8.42 4.71 6.41
C TYR A 120 -8.11 3.22 6.30
N VAL A 121 -6.89 2.93 5.83
CA VAL A 121 -6.26 1.61 5.83
C VAL A 121 -4.87 1.71 6.43
N ILE A 122 -4.53 0.81 7.35
CA ILE A 122 -3.15 0.57 7.77
C ILE A 122 -2.72 -0.80 7.26
N GLU A 123 -1.62 -0.84 6.50
CA GLU A 123 -1.01 -2.08 6.01
C GLU A 123 0.17 -2.49 6.89
N GLN A 124 0.31 -3.79 7.14
CA GLN A 124 1.55 -4.40 7.59
C GLN A 124 1.76 -5.80 6.99
N PRO A 125 3.03 -6.24 6.83
CA PRO A 125 3.35 -7.64 6.62
C PRO A 125 2.91 -8.53 7.80
N ASN A 126 2.97 -9.85 7.61
CA ASN A 126 2.95 -10.77 8.75
C ASN A 126 4.18 -10.49 9.63
N GLY A 127 3.94 -10.11 10.88
CA GLY A 127 5.00 -9.71 11.80
C GLY A 127 4.47 -9.47 13.21
N ARG A 128 5.28 -8.79 14.02
CA ARG A 128 5.00 -8.47 15.42
C ARG A 128 4.15 -7.21 15.63
N ALA A 129 4.02 -6.38 14.59
CA ALA A 129 3.24 -5.16 14.65
C ALA A 129 1.79 -5.45 15.08
N GLU A 130 1.30 -4.67 16.04
CA GLU A 130 -0.06 -4.80 16.56
C GLU A 130 -1.04 -4.08 15.63
N ILE A 131 -1.71 -4.87 14.77
CA ILE A 131 -2.69 -4.41 13.79
C ILE A 131 -3.90 -5.34 13.79
N ARG A 132 -5.11 -4.77 13.66
CA ARG A 132 -6.32 -5.57 13.42
C ARG A 132 -6.26 -6.18 12.01
N LYS A 133 -6.36 -7.50 11.91
CA LYS A 133 -6.37 -8.21 10.62
C LYS A 133 -7.78 -8.25 10.05
N ASP A 134 -8.32 -7.07 9.75
CA ASP A 134 -9.67 -6.94 9.21
C ASP A 134 -9.74 -7.61 7.83
N ILE A 135 -8.73 -7.36 6.99
CA ILE A 135 -8.52 -8.03 5.72
C ILE A 135 -7.10 -8.62 5.66
N THR A 136 -6.98 -9.82 5.10
CA THR A 136 -5.67 -10.39 4.70
C THR A 136 -5.70 -10.72 3.22
N LEU A 137 -4.78 -10.14 2.45
CA LEU A 137 -4.63 -10.41 1.02
C LEU A 137 -3.34 -11.19 0.75
N CYS A 138 -3.41 -12.06 -0.25
CA CYS A 138 -2.29 -12.86 -0.73
C CYS A 138 -2.16 -12.71 -2.24
N GLY A 139 -0.93 -12.69 -2.77
CA GLY A 139 -0.68 -12.61 -4.21
C GLY A 139 -1.42 -13.69 -5.01
N GLU A 140 -1.58 -14.90 -4.45
CA GLU A 140 -2.33 -15.99 -5.07
C GLU A 140 -3.77 -15.64 -5.41
N MET A 141 -4.42 -14.82 -4.57
CA MET A 141 -5.83 -14.46 -4.75
C MET A 141 -6.06 -13.72 -6.07
N PHE A 142 -5.01 -13.07 -6.58
CA PHE A 142 -4.97 -12.25 -7.78
C PHE A 142 -4.12 -12.87 -8.91
N GLY A 143 -3.69 -14.13 -8.78
CA GLY A 143 -2.89 -14.81 -9.80
C GLY A 143 -1.45 -14.30 -9.92
N LEU A 144 -0.93 -13.58 -8.91
CA LEU A 144 0.43 -13.05 -8.94
C LEU A 144 1.50 -14.14 -8.89
N GLY A 145 2.70 -13.81 -9.37
CA GLY A 145 3.89 -14.66 -9.32
C GLY A 145 4.63 -14.62 -7.98
N VAL A 146 3.96 -14.22 -6.90
CA VAL A 146 4.54 -14.13 -5.55
C VAL A 146 3.59 -14.72 -4.51
N ILE A 147 4.17 -15.32 -3.47
CA ILE A 147 3.46 -15.58 -2.21
C ILE A 147 3.77 -14.43 -1.26
N ARG A 148 2.91 -13.42 -1.25
CA ARG A 148 3.03 -12.24 -0.38
C ARG A 148 1.73 -12.01 0.36
N HIS A 149 1.72 -12.27 1.66
CA HIS A 149 0.60 -12.01 2.55
C HIS A 149 0.77 -10.66 3.22
N ARG A 150 -0.27 -9.83 3.17
CA ARG A 150 -0.37 -8.54 3.85
C ARG A 150 -1.67 -8.45 4.62
N ASN A 151 -1.59 -7.84 5.79
CA ASN A 151 -2.73 -7.59 6.66
C ASN A 151 -3.09 -6.11 6.57
N PHE A 152 -4.39 -5.84 6.59
CA PHE A 152 -4.94 -4.51 6.52
C PHE A 152 -5.94 -4.31 7.65
N GLU A 153 -5.71 -3.25 8.43
CA GLU A 153 -6.64 -2.71 9.40
C GLU A 153 -7.49 -1.65 8.71
N LEU A 154 -8.81 -1.76 8.86
CA LEU A 154 -9.76 -0.80 8.30
C LEU A 154 -10.28 0.10 9.43
N GLY A 155 -10.38 1.40 9.16
CA GLY A 155 -10.88 2.39 10.11
C GLY A 155 -12.01 3.22 9.52
N HIS A 156 -13.13 3.32 10.24
CA HIS A 156 -14.37 3.99 9.80
C HIS A 156 -15.06 3.42 8.55
N TRP A 157 -14.69 2.20 8.14
CA TRP A 157 -15.41 1.43 7.12
C TRP A 157 -15.12 -0.08 7.31
N SER A 158 -15.86 -0.91 6.59
CA SER A 158 -15.66 -2.36 6.61
C SER A 158 -15.81 -2.94 5.21
N ALA A 159 -15.27 -4.13 5.00
CA ALA A 159 -15.40 -4.88 3.76
C ALA A 159 -15.46 -6.37 4.06
N ASP A 160 -16.11 -7.12 3.17
CA ASP A 160 -16.14 -8.58 3.26
C ASP A 160 -14.75 -9.17 3.11
N ARG A 161 -14.44 -10.14 3.98
CA ARG A 161 -13.17 -10.86 3.94
C ARG A 161 -13.12 -11.75 2.71
N PRO A 162 -12.20 -11.50 1.76
CA PRO A 162 -12.10 -12.34 0.59
C PRO A 162 -11.56 -13.72 0.98
N ARG A 163 -12.17 -14.78 0.42
CA ARG A 163 -11.71 -16.15 0.66
C ARG A 163 -10.30 -16.34 0.09
N HIS A 164 -9.40 -16.85 0.92
CA HIS A 164 -8.05 -17.23 0.49
C HIS A 164 -8.09 -18.47 -0.42
N LYS A 165 -7.19 -18.52 -1.41
CA LYS A 165 -7.04 -19.62 -2.37
C LYS A 165 -5.80 -20.44 -2.03
N ALA A 166 -5.89 -21.77 -2.12
CA ALA A 166 -4.73 -22.63 -1.95
C ALA A 166 -3.61 -22.24 -2.93
N HIS A 167 -2.37 -22.19 -2.45
CA HIS A 167 -1.23 -21.86 -3.30
C HIS A 167 -1.02 -22.98 -4.35
N ARG A 168 -0.78 -22.59 -5.60
CA ARG A 168 -0.67 -23.48 -6.76
C ARG A 168 0.71 -24.12 -6.95
N GLY A 169 1.62 -23.95 -5.98
CA GLY A 169 2.97 -24.51 -6.05
C GLY A 169 3.92 -23.96 -4.99
N ARG A 170 5.20 -24.32 -5.12
CA ARG A 170 6.27 -23.82 -4.24
C ARG A 170 6.87 -22.53 -4.78
N VAL A 171 7.59 -21.82 -3.92
CA VAL A 171 8.45 -20.72 -4.37
C VAL A 171 9.70 -21.32 -5.04
N ARG A 172 10.07 -20.79 -6.20
CA ARG A 172 11.26 -21.16 -6.94
C ARG A 172 12.52 -20.87 -6.13
N GLY A 173 13.46 -21.81 -6.13
CA GLY A 173 14.76 -21.67 -5.49
C GLY A 173 15.17 -22.90 -4.67
N TRP A 174 16.35 -22.80 -4.07
CA TRP A 174 16.93 -23.86 -3.27
C TRP A 174 16.35 -23.91 -1.85
N ARG A 175 15.95 -25.11 -1.41
CA ARG A 175 15.49 -25.40 -0.04
C ARG A 175 16.07 -26.74 0.38
N HIS A 176 16.81 -26.76 1.48
CA HIS A 176 17.36 -28.00 2.08
C HIS A 176 18.10 -28.92 1.08
N GLY A 177 18.83 -28.34 0.12
CA GLY A 177 19.60 -29.10 -0.88
C GLY A 177 18.82 -29.53 -2.13
N GLU A 178 17.52 -29.20 -2.23
CA GLU A 178 16.70 -29.46 -3.41
C GLU A 178 16.34 -28.14 -4.12
N PHE A 179 16.40 -28.12 -5.45
CA PHE A 179 15.91 -27.01 -6.25
C PHE A 179 14.44 -27.21 -6.60
N HIS A 180 13.59 -26.24 -6.26
CA HIS A 180 12.19 -26.23 -6.68
C HIS A 180 12.00 -25.22 -7.82
N ASP A 181 11.33 -25.64 -8.89
CA ASP A 181 10.96 -24.77 -10.02
C ASP A 181 9.46 -24.43 -10.00
N GLY A 182 9.04 -23.77 -8.94
CA GLY A 182 7.62 -23.44 -8.74
C GLY A 182 7.22 -22.10 -9.34
N PRO A 183 5.92 -21.80 -9.42
CA PRO A 183 5.37 -20.65 -10.16
C PRO A 183 5.56 -19.29 -9.44
N TYR A 184 6.16 -19.29 -8.25
CA TYR A 184 6.36 -18.07 -7.47
C TYR A 184 7.83 -17.73 -7.32
N VAL A 185 8.15 -16.45 -7.24
CA VAL A 185 9.50 -15.97 -6.98
C VAL A 185 9.57 -15.25 -5.62
N ALA A 186 10.72 -15.36 -4.95
CA ALA A 186 10.99 -14.61 -3.71
C ALA A 186 11.75 -13.33 -4.02
N ALA A 187 11.19 -12.18 -3.63
CA ALA A 187 11.90 -10.90 -3.72
C ALA A 187 13.06 -10.79 -2.72
N TYR A 188 12.94 -11.44 -1.56
CA TYR A 188 13.86 -11.34 -0.43
C TYR A 188 14.81 -12.53 -0.29
N GLY A 189 15.87 -12.36 0.51
CA GLY A 189 16.88 -13.38 0.82
C GLY A 189 18.13 -13.31 -0.07
N ASN A 190 19.15 -14.13 0.22
CA ASN A 190 20.45 -14.18 -0.49
C ASN A 190 20.79 -15.54 -1.14
N GLY A 191 19.84 -16.49 -1.18
CA GLY A 191 20.06 -17.82 -1.76
C GLY A 191 20.05 -17.86 -3.29
N GLY A 192 20.41 -19.01 -3.87
CA GLY A 192 20.35 -19.25 -5.32
C GLY A 192 18.92 -19.37 -5.85
N GLY A 193 18.70 -18.96 -7.10
CA GLY A 193 17.39 -18.95 -7.76
C GLY A 193 16.60 -17.64 -7.63
N LYS A 194 17.27 -16.53 -7.27
CA LYS A 194 16.64 -15.21 -7.18
C LYS A 194 16.05 -14.80 -8.54
N PRO A 195 14.85 -14.21 -8.55
CA PRO A 195 14.33 -13.58 -9.75
C PRO A 195 15.19 -12.40 -10.16
N THR A 196 15.35 -12.22 -11.46
CA THR A 196 15.80 -10.96 -12.05
C THR A 196 14.83 -9.82 -11.69
N VAL A 197 15.24 -8.57 -11.90
CA VAL A 197 14.34 -7.41 -11.72
C VAL A 197 13.09 -7.58 -12.60
N SER A 198 13.25 -7.96 -13.87
CA SER A 198 12.13 -8.16 -14.80
C SER A 198 11.15 -9.25 -14.33
N GLU A 199 11.67 -10.36 -13.80
CA GLU A 199 10.80 -11.40 -13.22
C GLU A 199 10.04 -10.90 -11.99
N LEU A 200 10.64 -10.07 -11.14
CA LEU A 200 9.94 -9.45 -10.01
C LEU A 200 8.88 -8.46 -10.47
N GLN A 201 9.19 -7.62 -11.45
CA GLN A 201 8.25 -6.68 -12.05
C GLN A 201 7.02 -7.42 -12.58
N ALA A 202 7.23 -8.49 -13.35
CA ALA A 202 6.15 -9.33 -13.88
C ALA A 202 5.37 -10.04 -12.77
N ALA A 203 6.07 -10.61 -11.78
CA ALA A 203 5.44 -11.35 -10.69
C ALA A 203 4.57 -10.47 -9.77
N MET A 204 4.95 -9.19 -9.60
CA MET A 204 4.24 -8.22 -8.73
C MET A 204 3.25 -7.33 -9.50
N GLY A 205 3.38 -7.24 -10.83
CA GLY A 205 2.63 -6.28 -11.65
C GLY A 205 3.12 -4.83 -11.51
N ILE A 206 4.42 -4.65 -11.30
CA ILE A 206 5.08 -3.35 -11.08
C ILE A 206 6.11 -3.15 -12.18
N THR A 207 5.88 -2.25 -13.13
CA THR A 207 6.73 -2.12 -14.33
C THR A 207 7.47 -0.80 -14.45
N TRP A 208 7.28 0.13 -13.50
CA TRP A 208 7.79 1.51 -13.57
C TRP A 208 9.02 1.76 -12.69
N THR A 209 9.50 0.75 -11.96
CA THR A 209 10.76 0.81 -11.22
C THR A 209 11.60 -0.43 -11.53
N ASP A 210 12.90 -0.22 -11.77
CA ASP A 210 13.91 -1.25 -11.89
C ASP A 210 14.77 -1.41 -10.61
N VAL A 211 14.47 -0.61 -9.58
CA VAL A 211 15.15 -0.65 -8.28
C VAL A 211 14.65 -1.86 -7.50
N ARG A 212 15.54 -2.83 -7.27
CA ARG A 212 15.20 -4.11 -6.63
C ARG A 212 14.62 -3.93 -5.23
N GLU A 213 15.16 -2.99 -4.47
CA GLU A 213 14.74 -2.68 -3.11
C GLU A 213 13.29 -2.18 -3.10
N GLU A 214 12.90 -1.33 -4.05
CA GLU A 214 11.53 -0.83 -4.20
C GLU A 214 10.56 -1.99 -4.51
N LEU A 215 10.93 -2.91 -5.40
CA LEU A 215 10.14 -4.11 -5.70
C LEU A 215 10.04 -5.06 -4.50
N THR A 216 11.09 -5.13 -3.68
CA THR A 216 11.14 -6.02 -2.52
C THR A 216 10.25 -5.54 -1.39
N GLU A 217 10.14 -4.24 -1.17
CA GLU A 217 9.28 -3.69 -0.11
C GLU A 217 7.83 -3.49 -0.58
N ALA A 218 7.59 -3.26 -1.87
CA ALA A 218 6.30 -2.90 -2.44
C ALA A 218 5.11 -3.81 -2.07
N VAL A 219 3.98 -3.20 -1.72
CA VAL A 219 2.68 -3.87 -1.68
C VAL A 219 2.12 -3.96 -3.11
N PRO A 220 1.74 -5.14 -3.62
CA PRO A 220 1.30 -5.29 -5.01
C PRO A 220 0.11 -4.37 -5.37
N PRO A 221 0.08 -3.78 -6.58
CA PRO A 221 -1.01 -2.92 -7.03
C PRO A 221 -2.39 -3.59 -6.98
N ALA A 222 -2.45 -4.91 -7.21
CA ALA A 222 -3.68 -5.67 -7.13
C ALA A 222 -4.38 -5.54 -5.75
N PHE A 223 -3.61 -5.30 -4.68
CA PHE A 223 -4.16 -5.17 -3.34
C PHE A 223 -4.83 -3.80 -3.15
N GLY A 224 -4.16 -2.72 -3.57
CA GLY A 224 -4.73 -1.37 -3.56
C GLY A 224 -5.96 -1.27 -4.47
N GLU A 225 -5.95 -1.98 -5.60
CA GLU A 225 -7.10 -2.01 -6.51
C GLU A 225 -8.31 -2.70 -5.88
N TRP A 226 -8.10 -3.83 -5.19
CA TRP A 226 -9.16 -4.50 -4.46
C TRP A 226 -9.71 -3.62 -3.33
N LEU A 227 -8.83 -3.06 -2.48
CA LEU A 227 -9.22 -2.20 -1.36
C LEU A 227 -10.00 -0.98 -1.84
N GLY A 228 -9.52 -0.31 -2.89
CA GLY A 228 -10.18 0.86 -3.46
C GLY A 228 -11.56 0.54 -4.01
N ARG A 229 -11.72 -0.57 -4.75
CA ARG A 229 -13.02 -0.99 -5.28
C ARG A 229 -13.99 -1.38 -4.16
N SER A 230 -13.52 -2.09 -3.14
CA SER A 230 -14.34 -2.45 -1.99
C SER A 230 -14.83 -1.21 -1.23
N PHE A 231 -13.96 -0.22 -1.03
CA PHE A 231 -14.36 1.04 -0.40
C PHE A 231 -15.42 1.79 -1.23
N LEU A 232 -15.18 1.96 -2.54
CA LEU A 232 -16.12 2.66 -3.41
C LEU A 232 -17.49 1.98 -3.43
N ALA A 233 -17.54 0.64 -3.48
CA ALA A 233 -18.80 -0.11 -3.41
C ALA A 233 -19.56 0.16 -2.09
N CYS A 234 -18.87 0.09 -0.95
CA CYS A 234 -19.48 0.35 0.36
C CYS A 234 -20.01 1.78 0.49
N THR A 235 -19.28 2.79 -0.01
CA THR A 235 -19.74 4.19 0.04
C THR A 235 -20.93 4.46 -0.88
N MET A 236 -21.03 3.76 -2.01
CA MET A 236 -22.19 3.87 -2.91
C MET A 236 -23.44 3.26 -2.30
N GLU A 237 -23.31 2.14 -1.58
CA GLU A 237 -24.43 1.52 -0.86
C GLU A 237 -24.91 2.39 0.31
N ALA A 238 -24.00 3.04 1.04
CA ALA A 238 -24.36 3.94 2.14
C ALA A 238 -25.05 5.25 1.68
N ALA A 239 -24.90 5.62 0.40
CA ALA A 239 -25.48 6.82 -0.19
C ALA A 239 -26.81 6.56 -0.94
N ALA A 240 -27.21 5.30 -1.09
CA ALA A 240 -28.44 4.87 -1.77
C ALA A 240 -29.58 4.64 -0.78
#